data_AF-A0A7S1H3I3-F1
#
_entry.id   AF-A0A7S1H3I3-F1
#
_cell.length_a   1.000
_cell.length_b   1.000
_cell.length_c   1.000
_cell.angle_alpha   90.00
_cell.angle_beta   90.00
_cell.angle_gamma   90.00
#
_symmetry.space_group_name_H-M   'P 1'
#
loop_
_entity.id
_entity.type
_entity.pdbx_description
1 polymer ?
#
loop_
_entity_poly.entity_id
_entity_poly.type
_entity_poly.pdbx_seq_one_letter_code
_entity_poly.pdbx_strand_id
1 'polypeptide(L)'
;MGRVLGLVECGGRECSARAKCVDGACLCQAGWRGDGEECFNVDECASVPHPCLGARGEHARCVDSEGSFECECQEGFVVVPPQEEASGGSVVVEASDEQRGLCVEANDCSLGAHTCLPGAVCTPGAGGGHACSCPEGMIG
;
A
#
# COMPACT_ATOMS: atom_id res chain seq x y z
N MET A 1 -34.31 21.04 16.10
CA MET A 1 -33.66 20.70 14.83
C MET A 1 -32.28 20.15 15.18
N GLY A 2 -32.15 18.82 15.17
CA GLY A 2 -30.92 18.14 15.54
C GLY A 2 -29.94 18.17 14.38
N ARG A 3 -28.67 18.53 14.63
CA ARG A 3 -27.62 18.39 13.64
C ARG A 3 -27.38 16.90 13.41
N VAL A 4 -27.59 16.45 12.18
CA VAL A 4 -27.24 15.09 11.77
C VAL A 4 -25.72 15.00 11.78
N LEU A 5 -25.16 14.12 12.62
CA LEU A 5 -23.72 13.88 12.70
C LEU A 5 -23.25 13.36 11.34
N GLY A 6 -22.39 14.12 10.64
CA GLY A 6 -21.82 13.71 9.35
C GLY A 6 -22.17 14.55 8.14
N LEU A 7 -22.76 15.74 8.31
CA LEU A 7 -22.90 16.72 7.22
C LEU A 7 -22.12 18.02 7.48
N VAL A 8 -21.53 18.56 6.41
CA VAL A 8 -20.74 19.80 6.43
C VAL A 8 -21.50 20.89 5.70
N GLU A 9 -21.92 21.93 6.41
CA GLU A 9 -22.55 23.13 5.83
C GLU A 9 -21.56 23.88 4.92
N CYS A 10 -21.91 24.05 3.64
CA CYS A 10 -21.08 24.70 2.63
C CYS A 10 -21.97 25.53 1.69
N GLY A 11 -21.75 26.84 1.58
CA GLY A 11 -22.49 27.66 0.61
C GLY A 11 -24.02 27.66 0.75
N GLY A 12 -24.56 27.26 1.91
CA GLY A 12 -26.01 27.14 2.16
C GLY A 12 -26.63 25.77 1.82
N ARG A 13 -25.81 24.75 1.57
CA ARG A 13 -26.20 23.33 1.40
C ARG A 13 -25.45 22.44 2.39
N GLU A 14 -25.99 21.26 2.66
CA GLU A 14 -25.38 20.25 3.53
C GLU A 14 -24.59 19.24 2.68
N CYS A 15 -23.26 19.24 2.77
CA CYS A 15 -22.41 18.27 2.10
C CYS A 15 -22.30 16.95 2.87
N SER A 16 -21.99 15.86 2.16
CA SER A 16 -21.54 14.60 2.77
C SER A 16 -20.27 14.80 3.62
N ALA A 17 -20.08 14.01 4.69
CA ALA A 17 -18.82 13.90 5.41
C ALA A 17 -17.63 13.47 4.51
N ARG A 18 -17.92 12.80 3.38
CA ARG A 18 -16.93 12.33 2.39
C ARG A 18 -16.75 13.32 1.24
N ALA A 19 -17.24 14.55 1.40
CA ALA A 19 -17.01 15.64 0.47
C ALA A 19 -16.16 16.75 1.12
N LYS A 20 -15.61 17.62 0.29
CA LYS A 20 -14.94 18.86 0.65
C LYS A 20 -15.71 20.04 0.06
N CYS A 21 -15.78 21.13 0.82
CA CYS A 21 -16.35 22.39 0.36
C CYS A 21 -15.30 23.17 -0.44
N VAL A 22 -15.57 23.47 -1.72
CA VAL A 22 -14.71 24.28 -2.58
C VAL A 22 -15.57 25.31 -3.30
N ASP A 23 -15.30 26.60 -3.07
CA ASP A 23 -16.03 27.73 -3.67
C ASP A 23 -17.57 27.65 -3.54
N GLY A 24 -18.07 27.12 -2.42
CA GLY A 24 -19.50 26.97 -2.15
C GLY A 24 -20.15 25.74 -2.78
N ALA A 25 -19.37 24.87 -3.43
CA ALA A 25 -19.81 23.58 -3.95
C ALA A 25 -19.25 22.42 -3.10
N CYS A 26 -20.05 21.37 -2.89
CA CYS A 26 -19.56 20.12 -2.33
C CYS A 26 -18.92 19.28 -3.44
N LEU A 27 -17.69 18.83 -3.22
CA LEU A 27 -16.97 17.92 -4.12
C LEU A 27 -16.58 16.67 -3.34
N CYS A 28 -16.89 15.47 -3.85
CA CYS A 28 -16.45 14.24 -3.21
C CYS A 28 -14.92 14.21 -3.04
N GLN A 29 -14.45 13.64 -1.93
CA GLN A 29 -13.03 13.44 -1.65
C GLN A 29 -12.42 12.41 -2.62
N ALA A 30 -11.10 12.29 -2.66
CA ALA A 30 -10.45 11.24 -3.47
C ALA A 30 -10.90 9.85 -3.00
N GLY A 31 -11.13 8.93 -3.95
CA GLY A 31 -11.73 7.61 -3.69
C GLY A 31 -13.27 7.62 -3.59
N TRP A 32 -13.91 8.77 -3.84
CA TRP A 32 -15.36 8.92 -3.76
C TRP A 32 -15.94 9.55 -5.03
N ARG A 33 -17.17 9.14 -5.37
CA ARG A 33 -17.93 9.69 -6.51
C ARG A 33 -19.36 10.04 -6.13
N GLY A 34 -19.93 11.04 -6.78
CA GLY A 34 -21.30 11.51 -6.52
C GLY A 34 -21.44 13.01 -6.79
N ASP A 35 -22.46 13.62 -6.19
CA ASP A 35 -22.78 15.05 -6.35
C ASP A 35 -22.25 15.94 -5.20
N GLY A 36 -21.58 15.32 -4.22
CA GLY A 36 -21.00 15.98 -3.05
C GLY A 36 -21.95 16.09 -1.86
N GLU A 37 -23.26 15.90 -2.04
CA GLU A 37 -24.24 15.71 -0.96
C GLU A 37 -24.34 14.23 -0.61
N GLU A 38 -24.32 13.38 -1.65
CA GLU A 38 -24.12 11.95 -1.55
C GLU A 38 -22.81 11.56 -2.26
N CYS A 39 -21.93 10.89 -1.53
CA CYS A 39 -20.67 10.36 -2.05
C CYS A 39 -20.61 8.86 -1.78
N PHE A 40 -20.37 8.10 -2.84
CA PHE A 40 -20.26 6.64 -2.84
C PHE A 40 -18.82 6.23 -3.06
N ASN A 41 -18.43 5.09 -2.48
CA ASN A 41 -17.10 4.54 -2.70
C ASN A 41 -16.87 4.32 -4.20
N VAL A 42 -15.69 4.68 -4.67
CA VAL A 42 -15.20 4.26 -5.98
C VAL A 42 -14.59 2.89 -5.78
N ASP A 43 -14.94 1.93 -6.63
CA ASP A 43 -14.23 0.64 -6.67
C ASP A 43 -13.02 0.82 -7.60
N GLU A 44 -11.85 1.12 -7.03
CA GLU A 44 -10.63 1.25 -7.83
C GLU A 44 -10.15 -0.09 -8.39
N CYS A 45 -10.53 -1.22 -7.80
CA CYS A 45 -10.17 -2.56 -8.28
C CYS A 45 -10.87 -2.92 -9.59
N ALA A 46 -12.01 -2.30 -9.89
CA ALA A 46 -12.70 -2.42 -11.17
C ALA A 46 -12.03 -1.63 -12.32
N SER A 47 -10.98 -0.86 -12.05
CA SER A 47 -10.25 -0.11 -13.07
C SER A 47 -9.35 -0.99 -13.95
N VAL A 48 -9.14 -0.56 -15.20
CA VAL A 48 -8.30 -1.27 -16.18
C VAL A 48 -7.27 -0.29 -16.76
N PRO A 49 -5.96 -0.55 -16.64
CA PRO A 49 -5.35 -1.71 -15.98
C PRO A 49 -5.52 -1.69 -14.46
N HIS A 50 -5.56 -2.88 -13.84
CA HIS A 50 -5.76 -3.04 -12.41
C HIS A 50 -4.67 -2.32 -11.60
N PRO A 51 -5.01 -1.56 -10.55
CA PRO A 51 -4.12 -0.57 -9.94
C PRO A 51 -2.89 -1.20 -9.27
N CYS A 52 -2.99 -2.46 -8.85
CA CYS A 52 -1.88 -3.17 -8.20
C CYS A 52 -0.83 -3.77 -9.17
N LEU A 53 -1.15 -3.95 -10.46
CA LEU A 53 -0.30 -4.71 -11.39
C LEU A 53 1.06 -4.02 -11.68
N GLY A 54 1.20 -2.73 -11.39
CA GLY A 54 2.47 -2.00 -11.49
C GLY A 54 3.18 -1.76 -10.14
N ALA A 55 2.43 -1.61 -9.05
CA ALA A 55 2.98 -1.28 -7.73
C ALA A 55 3.53 -2.51 -6.99
N ARG A 56 2.88 -3.67 -7.15
CA ARG A 56 3.20 -4.92 -6.45
C ARG A 56 3.57 -6.10 -7.35
N GLY A 57 3.39 -5.97 -8.67
CA GLY A 57 3.62 -7.02 -9.65
C GLY A 57 2.40 -7.92 -9.92
N GLU A 58 2.61 -9.02 -10.64
CA GLU A 58 1.54 -9.92 -11.11
C GLU A 58 0.87 -10.77 -10.02
N HIS A 59 1.53 -10.95 -8.88
CA HIS A 59 1.04 -11.73 -7.73
C HIS A 59 0.28 -10.90 -6.70
N ALA A 60 -0.22 -9.73 -7.10
CA ALA A 60 -1.02 -8.86 -6.25
C ALA A 60 -2.52 -8.99 -6.56
N ARG A 61 -3.34 -8.95 -5.52
CA ARG A 61 -4.79 -8.80 -5.58
C ARG A 61 -5.19 -7.42 -5.05
N CYS A 62 -6.16 -6.77 -5.69
CA CYS A 62 -6.76 -5.55 -5.15
C CYS A 62 -7.93 -5.90 -4.24
N VAL A 63 -8.05 -5.17 -3.15
CA VAL A 63 -9.17 -5.20 -2.22
C VAL A 63 -9.69 -3.77 -2.11
N ASP A 64 -10.93 -3.56 -2.55
CA ASP A 64 -11.61 -2.28 -2.44
C ASP A 64 -11.85 -1.93 -0.96
N SER A 65 -11.56 -0.70 -0.57
CA SER A 65 -11.75 -0.23 0.80
C SER A 65 -12.45 1.14 0.81
N GLU A 66 -12.94 1.56 1.97
CA GLU A 66 -13.76 2.77 2.04
C GLU A 66 -12.91 4.03 1.78
N GLY A 67 -13.07 4.64 0.60
CA GLY A 67 -12.34 5.81 0.12
C GLY A 67 -10.96 5.51 -0.47
N SER A 68 -10.61 4.24 -0.69
CA SER A 68 -9.30 3.82 -1.21
C SER A 68 -9.33 2.35 -1.65
N PHE A 69 -8.16 1.77 -1.91
CA PHE A 69 -7.96 0.35 -2.15
C PHE A 69 -6.65 -0.13 -1.54
N GLU A 70 -6.59 -1.43 -1.24
CA GLU A 70 -5.40 -2.09 -0.74
C GLU A 70 -4.90 -3.14 -1.73
N CYS A 71 -3.58 -3.20 -1.93
CA CYS A 71 -2.94 -4.23 -2.72
C CYS A 71 -2.32 -5.27 -1.79
N GLU A 72 -2.88 -6.47 -1.79
CA GLU A 72 -2.41 -7.59 -1.01
C GLU A 72 -1.70 -8.61 -1.91
N CYS A 73 -0.71 -9.32 -1.36
CA CYS A 73 -0.12 -10.44 -2.09
C CYS A 73 -1.04 -11.65 -2.06
N GLN A 74 -1.03 -12.41 -3.15
CA GLN A 74 -1.73 -13.69 -3.22
C GLN A 74 -1.16 -14.69 -2.20
N GLU A 75 -1.90 -15.76 -1.93
CA GLU A 75 -1.46 -16.82 -1.03
C GLU A 75 -0.08 -17.37 -1.45
N GLY A 76 0.85 -17.50 -0.50
CA GLY A 76 2.23 -17.92 -0.77
C GLY A 76 3.18 -16.79 -1.20
N PHE A 77 2.70 -15.54 -1.28
CA PHE A 77 3.53 -14.37 -1.56
C PHE A 77 3.51 -13.39 -0.40
N VAL A 78 4.62 -12.70 -0.19
CA VAL A 78 4.74 -11.64 0.81
C VAL A 78 5.28 -10.36 0.19
N VAL A 79 4.91 -9.25 0.82
CA VAL A 79 5.42 -7.93 0.48
C VAL A 79 6.87 -7.86 0.93
N VAL A 80 7.79 -7.73 -0.02
CA VAL A 80 9.11 -7.19 0.29
C VAL A 80 9.11 -5.69 -0.03
N PRO A 81 9.59 -4.84 0.89
CA PRO A 81 9.82 -3.45 0.54
C PRO A 81 10.74 -3.40 -0.68
N PRO A 82 10.61 -2.37 -1.55
CA PRO A 82 11.65 -2.14 -2.55
C PRO A 82 12.97 -2.13 -1.79
N GLN A 83 13.88 -3.00 -2.20
CA GLN A 83 15.20 -3.17 -1.62
C GLN A 83 15.90 -1.81 -1.43
N GLU A 84 15.69 -1.20 -0.27
CA GLU A 84 16.56 -0.21 0.31
C GLU A 84 17.78 -1.02 0.71
N GLU A 85 18.72 -1.08 -0.24
CA GLU A 85 20.07 -1.62 -0.14
C GLU A 85 20.54 -1.65 1.32
N ALA A 86 20.96 -2.82 1.79
CA ALA A 86 21.55 -3.01 3.11
C ALA A 86 22.81 -2.14 3.29
N SER A 87 22.66 -0.85 3.55
CA SER A 87 23.72 0.11 3.87
C SER A 87 23.17 1.52 4.15
N GLY A 88 22.52 1.69 5.31
CA GLY A 88 22.52 2.95 6.08
C GLY A 88 22.42 4.29 5.34
N GLY A 89 21.46 4.48 4.44
CA GLY A 89 21.18 5.76 3.80
C GLY A 89 19.68 6.02 3.80
N SER A 90 19.21 6.91 4.68
CA SER A 90 17.81 7.36 4.71
C SER A 90 17.51 8.16 3.44
N VAL A 91 16.96 7.50 2.42
CA VAL A 91 16.19 8.21 1.40
C VAL A 91 14.81 8.42 2.03
N VAL A 92 14.52 9.67 2.39
CA VAL A 92 13.14 10.06 2.68
C VAL A 92 12.36 9.98 1.38
N VAL A 93 11.80 8.80 1.08
CA VAL A 93 10.71 8.73 0.11
C VAL A 93 9.53 9.42 0.78
N GLU A 94 9.15 10.56 0.24
CA GLU A 94 7.98 11.32 0.67
C GLU A 94 6.78 10.34 0.76
N ALA A 95 6.17 10.25 1.94
CA ALA A 95 5.12 9.32 2.34
C ALA A 95 3.83 9.45 1.50
N SER A 96 3.90 9.07 0.23
CA SER A 96 2.80 9.19 -0.73
C SER A 96 2.58 7.94 -1.58
N ASP A 97 3.40 6.90 -1.41
CA ASP A 97 3.20 5.59 -2.02
C ASP A 97 3.32 4.48 -0.96
N GLU A 98 2.32 4.40 -0.07
CA GLU A 98 2.20 3.39 0.98
C GLU A 98 2.04 1.94 0.45
N GLN A 99 1.86 1.76 -0.87
CA GLN A 99 1.83 0.46 -1.54
C GLN A 99 3.14 0.09 -2.29
N ARG A 100 4.27 0.79 -2.07
CA ARG A 100 5.58 0.42 -2.65
C ARG A 100 6.14 -0.84 -2.00
N GLY A 101 6.01 -1.98 -2.70
CA GLY A 101 6.66 -3.24 -2.33
C GLY A 101 6.20 -4.37 -3.25
N LEU A 102 7.13 -5.21 -3.68
CA LEU A 102 6.86 -6.29 -4.63
C LEU A 102 6.34 -7.53 -3.90
N CYS A 103 5.37 -8.21 -4.50
CA CYS A 103 4.96 -9.53 -4.06
C CYS A 103 5.97 -10.55 -4.57
N VAL A 104 6.73 -11.13 -3.64
CA VAL A 104 7.69 -12.21 -3.93
C VAL A 104 7.27 -13.47 -3.19
N GLU A 105 7.70 -14.62 -3.67
CA GLU A 105 7.43 -15.89 -3.03
C GLU A 105 7.88 -15.88 -1.56
N ALA A 106 7.01 -16.39 -0.70
CA ALA A 106 7.27 -16.51 0.73
C ALA A 106 8.38 -17.54 0.97
N ASN A 107 9.50 -17.10 1.52
CA ASN A 107 10.63 -17.93 1.92
C ASN A 107 11.26 -17.37 3.21
N ASP A 108 12.22 -18.09 3.79
CA ASP A 108 12.87 -17.70 5.03
C ASP A 108 13.44 -16.27 5.00
N CYS A 109 13.95 -15.82 3.85
CA CYS A 109 14.52 -14.48 3.67
C CYS A 109 13.42 -13.41 3.59
N SER A 110 12.38 -13.61 2.77
CA SER A 110 11.31 -12.63 2.60
C SER A 110 10.37 -12.56 3.82
N LEU A 111 10.32 -13.61 4.63
CA LEU A 111 9.57 -13.68 5.90
C LEU A 111 10.37 -13.19 7.12
N GLY A 112 11.68 -12.96 7.00
CA GLY A 112 12.54 -12.68 8.15
C GLY A 112 12.66 -13.84 9.15
N ALA A 113 12.39 -15.08 8.71
CA ALA A 113 12.45 -16.29 9.52
C ALA A 113 13.84 -16.97 9.50
N HIS A 114 14.81 -16.35 8.84
CA HIS A 114 16.20 -16.81 8.74
C HIS A 114 17.02 -16.48 10.00
N THR A 115 18.10 -17.23 10.23
CA THR A 115 19.00 -17.05 11.39
C THR A 115 20.32 -16.36 11.04
N CYS A 116 20.33 -15.57 9.96
CA CYS A 116 21.52 -14.86 9.50
C CYS A 116 21.98 -13.78 10.51
N LEU A 117 23.29 -13.54 10.55
CA LEU A 117 23.86 -12.45 11.33
C LEU A 117 23.38 -11.09 10.83
N PRO A 118 23.28 -10.06 11.70
CA PRO A 118 22.99 -8.70 11.27
C PRO A 118 23.97 -8.24 10.19
N GLY A 119 23.45 -7.77 9.06
CA GLY A 119 24.25 -7.32 7.90
C GLY A 119 24.69 -8.45 6.94
N ALA A 120 24.35 -9.72 7.21
CA ALA A 120 24.54 -10.80 6.25
C ALA A 120 23.39 -10.85 5.22
N VAL A 121 23.73 -11.19 3.98
CA VAL A 121 22.80 -11.36 2.86
C VAL A 121 22.17 -12.74 2.94
N CYS A 122 20.84 -12.79 3.07
CA CYS A 122 20.06 -14.01 2.97
C CYS A 122 19.78 -14.34 1.50
N THR A 123 20.04 -15.59 1.11
CA THR A 123 19.75 -16.12 -0.23
C THR A 123 18.92 -17.40 -0.10
N PRO A 124 17.86 -17.59 -0.90
CA PRO A 124 17.12 -18.85 -0.91
C PRO A 124 18.04 -20.02 -1.29
N GLY A 125 18.01 -21.09 -0.50
CA GLY A 125 18.78 -22.31 -0.74
C GLY A 125 18.00 -23.31 -1.60
N ALA A 126 18.71 -24.02 -2.48
CA ALA A 126 18.11 -25.13 -3.24
C ALA A 126 17.69 -26.24 -2.26
N GLY A 127 16.39 -26.55 -2.18
CA GLY A 127 15.86 -27.61 -1.33
C GLY A 127 15.04 -27.16 -0.11
N GLY A 128 14.57 -25.91 -0.07
CA GLY A 128 13.64 -25.44 0.96
C GLY A 128 14.31 -24.92 2.24
N GLY A 129 15.49 -24.31 2.11
CA GLY A 129 16.17 -23.61 3.20
C GLY A 129 16.74 -22.27 2.75
N HIS A 130 17.64 -21.70 3.54
CA HIS A 130 18.31 -20.43 3.24
C HIS A 130 19.82 -20.51 3.48
N ALA A 131 20.56 -19.64 2.80
CA ALA A 131 21.99 -19.47 2.98
C ALA A 131 22.31 -18.01 3.32
N CYS A 132 23.18 -17.81 4.30
CA CYS A 132 23.65 -16.50 4.73
C CYS A 132 25.06 -16.27 4.18
N SER A 133 25.28 -15.12 3.54
CA SER A 133 26.60 -14.72 3.03
C SER A 133 26.96 -13.33 3.54
N CYS A 134 28.21 -13.16 3.99
CA CYS A 134 28.69 -11.85 4.41
C CYS A 134 29.09 -11.02 3.18
N PRO A 135 28.70 -9.74 3.09
CA PRO A 135 29.25 -8.81 2.11
C PRO A 135 30.78 -8.75 2.22
N GLU A 136 31.45 -8.46 1.10
CA GLU A 136 32.91 -8.37 1.06
C GLU A 136 33.44 -7.42 2.15
N GLY A 137 34.37 -7.91 2.98
CA GLY A 137 34.98 -7.14 4.07
C GLY A 137 34.41 -7.39 5.47
N MET A 138 33.34 -8.16 5.63
CA MET A 138 32.89 -8.66 6.94
C MET A 138 33.42 -10.07 7.19
N ILE A 139 34.36 -10.21 8.15
CA ILE A 139 34.87 -11.50 8.61
C ILE A 139 33.87 -12.10 9.59
N GLY A 140 33.37 -13.30 9.29
CA GLY A 140 32.47 -14.08 10.15
C GLY A 140 33.20 -14.84 11.26
#